data_AF-A0A352XFG4-F1
#
_entry.id   AF-A0A352XFG4-F1
#
_cell.length_a   1.000
_cell.length_b   1.000
_cell.length_c   1.000
_cell.angle_alpha   90.00
_cell.angle_beta   90.00
_cell.angle_gamma   90.00
#
_symmetry.space_group_name_H-M   'P 1'
#
loop_
_entity.id
_entity.type
_entity.pdbx_description
1 polymer ?
#
loop_
_entity_poly.entity_id
_entity_poly.type
_entity_poly.pdbx_seq_one_letter_code
_entity_poly.pdbx_strand_id
1 'polypeptide(L)'
;MMTEFQTGLPSVRQIQRFIKEATLVQIKLVTNELLTGRVRWQDQHCICLHDDTDSPITIWYHAIAYIKPETGGGGSRAVASLNSDTLNIFE
;
A
#
# COMPACT_ATOMS: atom_id res chain seq x y z
N MET A 1 12.57 11.70 27.96
CA MET A 1 12.68 12.48 26.71
C MET A 1 11.38 12.27 25.95
N MET A 2 10.66 13.34 25.64
CA MET A 2 9.40 13.24 24.87
C MET A 2 9.74 12.71 23.48
N THR A 3 9.22 11.53 23.14
CA THR A 3 9.24 10.96 21.80
C THR A 3 8.28 11.78 20.93
N GLU A 4 8.70 12.98 20.57
CA GLU A 4 7.95 13.84 19.66
C GLU A 4 7.82 13.12 18.32
N PHE A 5 6.58 12.92 17.91
CA PHE A 5 6.27 12.33 16.64
C PHE A 5 6.75 13.26 15.52
N GLN A 6 7.84 12.89 14.85
CA GLN A 6 8.51 13.73 13.87
C GLN A 6 7.74 13.78 12.55
N THR A 7 6.67 14.58 12.51
CA THR A 7 5.85 14.87 11.31
C THR A 7 6.66 15.52 10.18
N GLY A 8 7.88 15.99 10.49
CA GLY A 8 8.89 16.45 9.54
C GLY A 8 9.48 15.36 8.64
N LEU A 9 9.35 14.07 9.00
CA LEU A 9 9.94 12.96 8.25
C LEU A 9 9.04 12.52 7.08
N PRO A 10 9.60 12.28 5.88
CA PRO A 10 8.81 11.86 4.72
C PRO A 10 8.15 10.49 4.91
N SER A 11 8.82 9.54 5.57
CA SER A 11 8.27 8.22 5.91
C SER A 11 7.03 8.35 6.80
N VAL A 12 7.17 9.12 7.88
CA VAL A 12 6.08 9.40 8.82
C VAL A 12 4.90 10.04 8.10
N ARG A 13 5.15 11.05 7.25
CA ARG A 13 4.10 11.71 6.45
C ARG A 13 3.38 10.76 5.51
N GLN A 14 4.12 9.86 4.86
CA GLN A 14 3.54 8.90 3.93
C GLN A 14 2.60 7.93 4.66
N ILE A 15 3.03 7.38 5.81
CA ILE A 15 2.16 6.49 6.61
C ILE A 15 0.97 7.28 7.17
N GLN A 16 1.17 8.53 7.63
CA GLN A 16 0.07 9.39 8.06
C GLN A 16 -0.94 9.66 6.95
N ARG A 17 -0.48 9.78 5.70
CA ARG A 17 -1.37 9.91 4.54
C ARG A 17 -2.19 8.64 4.33
N PHE A 18 -1.58 7.46 4.40
CA PHE A 18 -2.31 6.19 4.31
C PHE A 18 -3.38 6.04 5.41
N ILE A 19 -3.08 6.47 6.63
CA ILE A 19 -4.05 6.47 7.74
C ILE A 19 -5.22 7.41 7.43
N LYS A 20 -4.92 8.67 7.06
CA LYS A 20 -5.96 9.69 6.78
C LYS A 20 -6.85 9.35 5.60
N GLU A 21 -6.28 8.81 4.53
CA GLU A 21 -6.99 8.42 3.30
C GLU A 21 -7.59 7.00 3.41
N ALA A 22 -7.38 6.33 4.55
CA ALA A 22 -7.67 4.92 4.76
C ALA A 22 -7.18 4.07 3.58
N THR A 23 -6.01 4.37 3.01
CA THR A 23 -5.50 3.71 1.79
C THR A 23 -5.38 2.22 2.01
N LEU A 24 -5.90 1.42 1.07
CA LEU A 24 -5.63 -0.01 1.03
C LEU A 24 -4.17 -0.22 0.61
N VAL A 25 -3.39 -0.85 1.46
CA VAL A 25 -1.94 -1.02 1.29
C VAL A 25 -1.57 -2.49 1.28
N GLN A 26 -0.46 -2.77 0.61
CA GLN A 26 0.25 -4.03 0.67
C GLN A 26 1.57 -3.82 1.42
N ILE A 27 1.80 -4.65 2.43
CA ILE A 27 3.00 -4.66 3.26
C ILE A 27 3.72 -5.99 3.03
N LYS A 28 4.96 -5.92 2.56
CA LYS A 28 5.84 -7.09 2.45
C LYS A 28 6.72 -7.15 3.68
N LEU A 29 6.70 -8.28 4.37
CA LEU A 29 7.60 -8.54 5.48
C LEU A 29 8.94 -9.08 4.98
N VAL A 30 9.99 -8.90 5.78
CA VAL A 30 11.32 -9.49 5.53
C VAL A 30 11.30 -11.02 5.50
N THR A 31 10.27 -11.63 6.09
CA THR A 31 9.97 -13.07 6.05
C THR A 31 9.38 -13.53 4.71
N ASN A 32 9.24 -12.62 3.74
CA ASN A 32 8.54 -12.79 2.46
C ASN A 32 7.01 -12.95 2.54
N GLU A 33 6.42 -12.81 3.71
CA GLU A 33 4.96 -12.72 3.85
C GLU A 33 4.41 -11.41 3.28
N LEU A 34 3.18 -11.44 2.78
CA LEU A 34 2.49 -10.31 2.18
C LEU A 34 1.17 -10.10 2.91
N LEU A 35 1.04 -8.95 3.56
CA LEU A 35 -0.18 -8.55 4.26
C LEU A 35 -0.86 -7.44 3.46
N THR A 36 -2.18 -7.50 3.38
CA THR A 36 -3.02 -6.48 2.74
C THR A 36 -4.01 -5.96 3.75
N GLY A 37 -4.21 -4.64 3.77
CA GLY A 37 -5.14 -4.02 4.72
C GLY A 37 -5.06 -2.51 4.74
N ARG A 38 -5.65 -1.88 5.77
CA ARG A 38 -5.61 -0.42 5.97
C ARG A 38 -4.87 -0.08 7.25
N VAL A 39 -3.97 0.90 7.19
CA VAL A 39 -3.22 1.34 8.37
C VAL A 39 -4.13 2.19 9.26
N ARG A 40 -4.25 1.84 10.55
CA ARG A 40 -5.08 2.59 11.51
C ARG A 40 -4.28 3.58 12.34
N TRP A 41 -3.10 3.19 12.77
CA TRP A 41 -2.20 4.03 13.55
C TRP A 41 -0.74 3.61 13.33
N GLN A 42 0.16 4.50 13.71
CA GLN A 42 1.59 4.24 13.80
C GLN A 42 2.15 4.90 15.04
N ASP A 43 3.25 4.34 15.53
CA ASP A 43 4.10 4.97 16.53
C ASP A 43 5.55 4.99 16.04
N GLN A 44 6.52 5.03 16.96
CA GLN A 44 7.95 5.04 16.64
C GLN A 44 8.50 3.68 16.18
N HIS A 45 7.86 2.58 16.56
CA HIS A 45 8.38 1.22 16.41
C HIS A 45 7.49 0.32 15.55
N CYS A 46 6.20 0.62 15.50
CA CYS A 46 5.17 -0.24 14.96
C CYS A 46 4.15 0.54 14.12
N ILE A 47 3.44 -0.20 13.29
CA ILE A 47 2.20 0.21 12.65
C ILE A 47 1.11 -0.83 12.93
N CYS A 48 -0.13 -0.38 12.97
CA CYS A 48 -1.28 -1.28 13.01
C CYS A 48 -1.97 -1.32 11.66
N LEU A 49 -2.08 -2.53 11.10
CA LEU A 49 -2.83 -2.85 9.91
C LEU A 49 -4.13 -3.54 10.34
N HIS A 50 -5.26 -3.12 9.79
CA HIS A 50 -6.49 -3.90 9.84
C HIS A 50 -6.63 -4.67 8.54
N ASP A 51 -6.83 -5.97 8.63
CA ASP A 51 -7.08 -6.85 7.47
C ASP A 51 -8.52 -6.69 6.93
N ASP A 52 -8.92 -7.56 6.01
CA ASP A 52 -10.26 -7.58 5.41
C ASP A 52 -11.39 -7.92 6.40
N THR A 53 -11.06 -8.57 7.52
CA THR A 53 -11.98 -8.86 8.64
C THR A 53 -12.03 -7.74 9.69
N ASP A 54 -11.33 -6.62 9.45
CA ASP A 54 -11.09 -5.53 10.41
C ASP A 54 -10.36 -6.00 11.69
N SER A 55 -9.65 -7.13 11.61
CA SER A 55 -8.82 -7.65 12.71
C SER A 55 -7.49 -6.90 12.78
N PRO A 56 -7.07 -6.41 13.96
CA PRO A 56 -5.84 -5.64 14.12
C PRO A 56 -4.60 -6.53 14.09
N ILE A 57 -3.61 -6.15 13.27
CA ILE A 57 -2.28 -6.75 13.20
C ILE A 57 -1.23 -5.67 13.49
N THR A 58 -0.51 -5.83 14.60
CA THR A 58 0.61 -4.95 14.95
C THR A 58 1.90 -5.45 14.29
N ILE A 59 2.50 -4.63 13.43
CA ILE A 59 3.68 -4.96 12.65
C ILE A 59 4.82 -4.03 13.06
N TRP A 60 5.96 -4.61 13.42
CA TRP A 60 7.17 -3.85 13.74
C TRP A 60 7.84 -3.31 12.48
N TYR A 61 8.33 -2.08 12.49
CA TYR A 61 9.00 -1.48 11.32
C TYR A 61 10.20 -2.29 10.83
N HIS A 62 10.97 -2.89 11.75
CA HIS A 62 12.13 -3.70 11.39
C HIS A 62 11.75 -5.01 10.66
N ALA A 63 10.50 -5.45 10.77
CA ALA A 63 9.98 -6.61 10.05
C ALA A 63 9.45 -6.24 8.66
N ILE A 64 9.31 -4.96 8.34
CA ILE A 64 8.76 -4.47 7.07
C ILE A 64 9.89 -4.31 6.06
N ALA A 65 9.81 -5.02 4.94
CA ALA A 65 10.67 -4.79 3.79
C ALA A 65 10.18 -3.58 2.97
N TYR A 66 8.87 -3.51 2.70
CA TYR A 66 8.25 -2.35 2.06
C TYR A 66 6.76 -2.23 2.38
N ILE A 67 6.22 -1.04 2.15
CA ILE A 67 4.79 -0.74 2.12
C ILE A 67 4.48 0.05 0.84
N LYS A 68 3.39 -0.32 0.15
CA LYS A 68 2.90 0.41 -1.02
C LYS A 68 1.37 0.40 -1.05
N PRO A 69 0.72 1.38 -1.70
CA PRO A 69 -0.70 1.26 -2.03
C PRO A 69 -0.97 -0.03 -2.80
N GLU A 70 -2.00 -0.75 -2.41
CA GLU A 70 -2.52 -1.83 -3.23
C GLU A 70 -3.14 -1.17 -4.46
N THR A 71 -2.65 -1.52 -5.64
CA THR A 71 -3.12 -0.96 -6.90
C THR A 71 -4.50 -1.52 -7.20
N GLY A 72 -5.55 -0.97 -6.58
CA GLY A 72 -6.91 -1.15 -7.07
C GLY A 72 -7.06 -0.36 -8.36
N GLY A 73 -6.92 -0.99 -9.52
CA GLY A 73 -7.58 -0.60 -10.79
C GLY A 73 -7.52 0.85 -11.31
N GLY A 74 -6.71 1.75 -10.74
CA GLY A 74 -6.56 3.16 -11.17
C GLY A 74 -5.36 3.41 -12.09
N GLY A 75 -4.84 2.34 -12.68
CA GLY A 75 -3.66 2.32 -13.52
C GLY A 75 -3.57 1.01 -14.30
N SER A 76 -4.71 0.49 -14.77
CA SER A 76 -4.65 -0.33 -15.98
C SER A 76 -4.03 0.55 -17.05
N ARG A 77 -2.75 0.33 -17.35
CA ARG A 77 -2.33 0.44 -18.74
C ARG A 77 -3.26 -0.52 -19.46
N ALA A 78 -4.31 0.02 -20.08
CA ALA A 78 -4.99 -0.68 -21.14
C ALA A 78 -3.90 -1.01 -22.16
N VAL A 79 -3.34 -2.21 -22.05
CA VAL A 79 -2.67 -2.83 -23.17
C VAL A 79 -3.83 -3.12 -24.11
N ALA A 80 -4.10 -2.17 -25.00
CA ALA A 80 -5.01 -2.42 -26.11
C ALA A 80 -4.45 -3.64 -26.82
N SER A 81 -5.13 -4.78 -26.69
CA SER A 81 -4.93 -5.88 -27.61
C SER A 81 -5.39 -5.36 -28.97
N LEU A 82 -4.44 -4.94 -29.80
CA LEU A 82 -4.69 -4.72 -31.22
C LEU A 82 -5.02 -6.09 -31.80
N ASN A 83 -6.31 -6.41 -31.89
CA ASN A 83 -6.77 -7.54 -32.68
C ASN A 83 -6.44 -7.23 -34.15
N SER A 84 -5.75 -8.15 -34.82
CA SER A 84 -5.27 -8.00 -36.19
C SER A 84 -6.36 -8.08 -37.27
N ASP A 85 -7.64 -7.92 -36.91
CA ASP A 85 -8.76 -8.29 -37.79
C ASP A 85 -9.38 -7.13 -38.59
N THR A 86 -8.76 -5.94 -38.59
CA THR A 86 -9.28 -4.78 -39.37
C THR A 86 -8.46 -4.39 -40.59
N LEU A 87 -7.62 -5.29 -41.12
CA LEU A 87 -7.01 -5.13 -42.44
C LEU A 87 -7.71 -6.04 -43.43
N ASN A 88 -8.90 -5.66 -43.90
CA ASN A 88 -9.47 -6.13 -45.18
C ASN A 88 -10.79 -5.42 -45.53
N ILE A 89 -10.81 -4.09 -45.48
CA ILE A 89 -11.92 -3.32 -46.07
C ILE A 89 -11.35 -2.09 -46.78
N PHE A 90 -10.51 -2.30 -47.79
CA PHE A 90 -10.28 -1.39 -48.92
C PHE A 90 -9.57 -2.18 -50.04
N GLU A 91 -10.35 -2.95 -50.80
CA GLU A 91 -10.14 -3.16 -52.25
C GLU A 91 -11.48 -2.89 -52.95
#